data_AF-A0A0G4GZ69-F1
#
_entry.id   AF-A0A0G4GZ69-F1
#
_cell.length_a   1.000
_cell.length_b   1.000
_cell.length_c   1.000
_cell.angle_alpha   90.00
_cell.angle_beta   90.00
_cell.angle_gamma   90.00
#
_symmetry.space_group_name_H-M   'P 1'
#
loop_
_entity.id
_entity.type
_entity.pdbx_description
1 polymer ?
#
loop_
_entity_poly.entity_id
_entity_poly.type
_entity_poly.pdbx_seq_one_letter_code
_entity_poly.pdbx_strand_id
1 'polypeptide(L)'
;MLINAGGVLFPVSRSALQLIKRRYIAVLLLCFPDALPRDEGGQFYLEVSPAYFEAFLDGLTLYETNRTDTVQLPASKASDPAYNEYHALFMRTLSPFQALPQKGSGAVTPNLDGTACDGKDKAIADVVEESLGELERLMKRLTRGREELSGFFSAMQPFMKGQDDGDVEVLSLEVLGKKVSMLKRTLQRLGSDHPLLTRFSNTPPCWGDRRVRQTPTRHFVNTVDFARRIGGTMPAGQFVRPPAMEESECGLFKEDLMMYGLSYSYSPPVDLPAGNEWIIKSADEWVAVLNMIHTSICKPSLVFKSSSDGFKYKAFLDKVAGKSGLPFAIKHHTRRFGCFVDGPLTPPQDPTKTSGICRVPIFFFSLPTIGPPLSGAYERTTKIELPSESQVVEVAGTSGVVKSDKGEPRGNVAIARGGAGGVLWLGYGDLGPAADLSRCQQWMAKKHLPAGYTGGYTGEDHGILAEYLNFTCSELEVWHVETGSRGCRSKAAAAHPAVGGRPRKRWSFMSCLPLRGGK
;
A
#
# COMPACT_ATOMS: atom_id res chain seq x y z
N MET A 1 13.92 -31.47 9.79
CA MET A 1 14.00 -31.54 8.31
C MET A 1 15.02 -30.53 7.85
N LEU A 2 15.67 -30.73 6.70
CA LEU A 2 16.63 -29.78 6.15
C LEU A 2 15.96 -29.01 4.99
N ILE A 3 16.00 -27.67 5.05
CA ILE A 3 15.40 -26.79 4.04
C ILE A 3 16.49 -25.91 3.45
N ASN A 4 16.59 -25.87 2.12
CA ASN A 4 17.36 -24.85 1.41
C ASN A 4 16.48 -23.59 1.27
N ALA A 5 16.76 -22.57 2.07
CA ALA A 5 16.10 -21.28 1.98
C ALA A 5 17.02 -20.31 1.21
N GLY A 6 16.68 -20.03 -0.05
CA GLY A 6 17.38 -19.04 -0.88
C GLY A 6 18.86 -19.31 -1.17
N GLY A 7 19.33 -20.55 -1.00
CA GLY A 7 20.72 -20.99 -1.22
C GLY A 7 21.43 -21.48 0.05
N VAL A 8 20.84 -21.33 1.23
CA VAL A 8 21.43 -21.72 2.52
C VAL A 8 20.59 -22.83 3.16
N LEU A 9 21.27 -23.87 3.66
CA LEU A 9 20.63 -25.02 4.31
C LEU A 9 20.38 -24.74 5.79
N PHE A 10 19.14 -24.92 6.22
CA PHE A 10 18.72 -24.73 7.61
C PHE A 10 18.07 -25.99 8.18
N PRO A 11 18.48 -26.43 9.39
CA PRO A 11 17.75 -27.45 10.12
C PRO A 11 16.47 -26.84 10.69
N VAL A 12 15.33 -27.44 10.38
CA VAL A 12 14.01 -27.01 10.87
C VAL A 12 13.42 -28.08 11.77
N SER A 13 13.13 -27.69 13.01
CA SER A 13 12.49 -28.53 14.03
C SER A 13 11.02 -28.79 13.69
N ARG A 14 10.65 -30.07 13.52
CA ARG A 14 9.25 -30.46 13.31
C ARG A 14 8.40 -30.20 14.56
N SER A 15 8.95 -30.42 15.77
CA SER A 15 8.24 -30.13 17.02
C SER A 15 7.93 -28.64 17.14
N ALA A 16 8.89 -27.78 16.83
CA ALA A 16 8.69 -26.34 16.89
C ALA A 16 7.59 -25.87 15.92
N LEU A 17 7.59 -26.37 14.68
CA LEU A 17 6.54 -26.05 13.70
C LEU A 17 5.14 -26.50 14.17
N GLN A 18 5.04 -27.60 14.93
CA GLN A 18 3.74 -28.04 15.48
C GLN A 18 3.16 -27.04 16.48
N LEU A 19 4.01 -26.28 17.19
CA LEU A 19 3.56 -25.22 18.11
C LEU A 19 2.90 -24.05 17.36
N ILE A 20 3.20 -23.88 16.07
CA ILE A 20 2.61 -22.87 15.19
C ILE A 20 1.85 -23.48 14.00
N LYS A 21 1.33 -24.72 14.13
CA LYS A 21 0.73 -25.54 13.07
C LYS A 21 -0.40 -24.92 12.23
N ARG A 22 -0.93 -23.76 12.63
CA ARG A 22 -1.96 -23.01 11.90
C ARG A 22 -1.41 -21.86 11.07
N ARG A 23 -0.12 -21.55 11.20
CA ARG A 23 0.55 -20.51 10.42
C ARG A 23 0.86 -21.06 9.03
N TYR A 24 0.74 -20.22 8.00
CA TYR A 24 0.91 -20.64 6.61
C TYR A 24 2.24 -21.38 6.38
N ILE A 25 3.34 -20.90 6.95
CA ILE A 25 4.64 -21.57 6.83
C ILE A 25 4.67 -22.95 7.48
N ALA A 26 4.03 -23.11 8.64
CA ALA A 26 3.98 -24.40 9.32
C ALA A 26 3.11 -25.39 8.53
N VAL A 27 1.97 -24.94 8.00
CA VAL A 27 1.09 -25.74 7.16
C VAL A 27 1.82 -26.17 5.88
N LEU A 28 2.51 -25.24 5.22
CA LEU A 28 3.31 -25.54 4.03
C LEU A 28 4.38 -26.61 4.31
N LEU A 29 5.20 -26.42 5.36
CA LEU A 29 6.33 -27.30 5.66
C LEU A 29 5.91 -28.64 6.29
N LEU A 30 4.81 -28.69 7.05
CA LEU A 30 4.34 -29.92 7.71
C LEU A 30 3.39 -30.74 6.84
N CYS A 31 2.47 -30.07 6.13
CA CYS A 31 1.38 -30.74 5.40
C CYS A 31 1.65 -30.87 3.89
N PHE A 32 2.48 -29.99 3.32
CA PHE A 32 2.78 -29.98 1.88
C PHE A 32 4.28 -30.00 1.54
N PRO A 33 5.13 -30.77 2.23
CA PRO A 33 6.57 -30.76 1.95
C PRO A 33 6.90 -31.21 0.53
N ASP A 34 6.17 -32.21 0.00
CA ASP A 34 6.43 -32.75 -1.35
C ASP A 34 6.01 -31.80 -2.47
N ALA A 35 5.17 -30.81 -2.14
CA ALA A 35 4.82 -29.75 -3.05
C ALA A 35 5.94 -28.71 -3.20
N LEU A 36 6.95 -28.68 -2.33
CA LEU A 36 8.09 -27.77 -2.49
C LEU A 36 9.02 -28.26 -3.60
N PRO A 37 9.60 -27.35 -4.41
CA PRO A 37 10.72 -27.66 -5.29
C PRO A 37 11.88 -28.31 -4.54
N ARG A 38 12.75 -28.99 -5.28
CA ARG A 38 13.99 -29.54 -4.72
C ARG A 38 15.18 -28.91 -5.43
N ASP A 39 16.23 -28.66 -4.67
CA ASP A 39 17.51 -28.21 -5.24
C ASP A 39 18.28 -29.38 -5.88
N GLU A 40 19.42 -29.08 -6.49
CA GLU A 40 20.33 -30.06 -7.10
C GLU A 40 20.78 -31.17 -6.12
N GLY A 41 20.79 -30.88 -4.81
CA GLY A 41 21.12 -31.83 -3.75
C GLY A 41 19.93 -32.65 -3.24
N GLY A 42 18.76 -32.51 -3.87
CA GLY A 42 17.52 -33.19 -3.51
C GLY A 42 16.84 -32.64 -2.24
N GLN A 43 17.32 -31.53 -1.69
CA GLN A 43 16.77 -30.88 -0.49
C GLN A 43 15.57 -30.02 -0.87
N PHE A 44 14.59 -29.90 0.04
CA PHE A 44 13.44 -29.02 -0.19
C PHE A 44 13.89 -27.57 -0.29
N TYR A 45 13.46 -26.90 -1.35
CA TYR A 45 13.79 -25.51 -1.62
C TYR A 45 12.61 -24.60 -1.25
N LEU A 46 12.91 -23.54 -0.51
CA LEU A 46 11.98 -22.47 -0.18
C LEU A 46 12.50 -21.16 -0.77
N GLU A 47 11.69 -20.55 -1.65
CA GLU A 47 12.00 -19.30 -2.35
C GLU A 47 11.88 -18.07 -1.42
N VAL A 48 12.84 -17.93 -0.49
CA VAL A 48 12.83 -16.90 0.55
C VAL A 48 14.24 -16.35 0.80
N SER A 49 14.35 -15.14 1.35
CA SER A 49 15.62 -14.64 1.88
C SER A 49 16.18 -15.57 2.97
N PRO A 50 17.44 -16.01 2.86
CA PRO A 50 18.12 -16.74 3.92
C PRO A 50 18.15 -15.98 5.24
N ALA A 51 18.35 -14.65 5.19
CA ALA A 51 18.46 -13.80 6.37
C ALA A 51 17.12 -13.67 7.12
N TYR A 52 16.01 -13.58 6.38
CA TYR A 52 14.68 -13.66 6.99
C TYR A 52 14.44 -15.03 7.62
N PHE A 53 14.77 -16.11 6.90
CA PHE A 53 14.48 -17.46 7.37
C PHE A 53 15.26 -17.80 8.64
N GLU A 54 16.52 -17.38 8.73
CA GLU A 54 17.33 -17.43 9.96
C GLU A 54 16.64 -16.68 11.11
N ALA A 55 16.21 -15.43 10.88
CA ALA A 55 15.50 -14.64 11.89
C ALA A 55 14.19 -15.28 12.36
N PHE A 56 13.47 -15.92 11.45
CA PHE A 56 12.27 -16.69 11.76
C PHE A 56 12.59 -17.90 12.63
N LEU A 57 13.65 -18.64 12.33
CA LEU A 57 14.07 -19.80 13.13
C LEU A 57 14.58 -19.41 14.51
N ASP A 58 15.27 -18.27 14.65
CA ASP A 58 15.63 -17.70 15.95
C ASP A 58 14.37 -17.42 16.78
N GLY A 59 13.38 -16.73 16.19
CA GLY A 59 12.10 -16.44 16.84
C GLY A 59 11.32 -17.70 17.19
N LEU A 60 11.36 -18.72 16.33
CA LEU A 60 10.73 -20.02 16.56
C LEU A 60 11.40 -20.78 17.71
N THR A 61 12.73 -20.71 17.83
CA THR A 61 13.49 -21.32 18.93
C THR A 61 13.19 -20.64 20.26
N LEU A 62 13.08 -19.32 20.28
CA LEU A 62 12.67 -18.58 21.49
C LEU A 62 11.24 -18.95 21.93
N TYR A 63 10.33 -19.13 20.98
CA TYR A 63 8.97 -19.58 21.26
C TYR A 63 8.94 -21.04 21.77
N GLU A 64 9.65 -21.96 21.12
CA GLU A 64 9.75 -23.37 21.54
C GLU A 64 10.34 -23.53 22.95
N THR A 65 11.27 -22.64 23.32
CA THR A 65 11.90 -22.62 24.65
C THR A 65 11.13 -21.80 25.68
N ASN A 66 9.90 -21.36 25.38
CA ASN A 66 9.05 -20.52 26.24
C ASN A 66 9.72 -19.21 26.71
N ARG A 67 10.65 -18.67 25.91
CA ARG A 67 11.30 -17.37 26.17
C ARG A 67 10.49 -16.21 25.59
N THR A 68 9.57 -16.50 24.68
CA THR A 68 8.58 -15.55 24.12
C THR A 68 7.23 -16.24 23.96
N ASP A 69 6.14 -15.47 24.02
CA ASP A 69 4.77 -15.99 23.85
C ASP A 69 4.34 -16.09 22.38
N THR A 70 5.12 -15.52 21.47
CA THR A 70 4.85 -15.55 20.03
C THR A 70 6.15 -15.56 19.23
N VAL A 71 6.09 -16.08 18.00
CA VAL A 71 7.16 -15.98 17.02
C VAL A 71 7.09 -14.60 16.37
N GLN A 72 8.02 -13.72 16.73
CA GLN A 72 8.07 -12.33 16.25
C GLN A 72 9.47 -11.99 15.77
N LEU A 73 9.57 -11.03 14.86
CA LEU A 73 10.84 -10.44 14.46
C LEU A 73 11.34 -9.42 15.50
N PRO A 74 12.66 -9.30 15.71
CA PRO A 74 13.25 -8.18 16.42
C PRO A 74 12.88 -6.84 15.76
N ALA A 75 12.78 -5.76 16.54
CA ALA A 75 12.30 -4.45 16.05
C ALA A 75 13.05 -3.95 14.79
N SER A 76 14.38 -4.11 14.74
CA SER A 76 15.20 -3.72 13.59
C SER A 76 14.85 -4.48 12.31
N LYS A 77 14.51 -5.77 12.43
CA LYS A 77 14.08 -6.62 11.30
C LYS A 77 12.60 -6.38 10.97
N ALA A 78 11.75 -6.12 11.97
CA ALA A 78 10.33 -5.83 11.76
C ALA A 78 10.10 -4.54 10.97
N SER A 79 11.01 -3.56 11.07
CA SER A 79 10.97 -2.33 10.26
C SER A 79 11.48 -2.50 8.83
N ASP A 80 12.25 -3.56 8.54
CA ASP A 80 12.83 -3.81 7.22
C ASP A 80 11.86 -4.64 6.37
N PRO A 81 11.42 -4.13 5.20
CA PRO A 81 10.52 -4.87 4.32
C PRO A 81 11.05 -6.24 3.87
N ALA A 82 12.37 -6.41 3.74
CA ALA A 82 12.98 -7.68 3.35
C ALA A 82 12.71 -8.82 4.35
N TYR A 83 12.30 -8.48 5.57
CA TYR A 83 11.91 -9.44 6.60
C TYR A 83 10.40 -9.41 6.85
N ASN A 84 9.84 -8.21 7.04
CA ASN A 84 8.46 -8.05 7.48
C ASN A 84 7.46 -8.56 6.43
N GLU A 85 7.72 -8.40 5.14
CA GLU A 85 6.78 -8.86 4.10
C GLU A 85 6.64 -10.39 4.09
N TYR A 86 7.76 -11.10 4.20
CA TYR A 86 7.73 -12.56 4.40
C TYR A 86 7.07 -12.94 5.72
N HIS A 87 7.40 -12.25 6.82
CA HIS A 87 6.81 -12.55 8.13
C HIS A 87 5.29 -12.40 8.11
N ALA A 88 4.80 -11.28 7.58
CA ALA A 88 3.38 -10.99 7.46
C ALA A 88 2.64 -12.02 6.59
N LEU A 89 3.29 -12.52 5.53
CA LEU A 89 2.74 -13.59 4.69
C LEU A 89 2.71 -14.94 5.42
N PHE A 90 3.84 -15.37 5.95
CA PHE A 90 4.02 -16.70 6.54
C PHE A 90 3.32 -16.88 7.89
N MET A 91 3.11 -15.79 8.62
CA MET A 91 2.42 -15.80 9.91
C MET A 91 0.90 -15.61 9.78
N ARG A 92 0.33 -15.58 8.57
CA ARG A 92 -1.13 -15.67 8.40
C ARG A 92 -1.65 -16.98 8.98
N THR A 93 -2.86 -16.95 9.53
CA THR A 93 -3.45 -18.07 10.27
C THR A 93 -4.58 -18.69 9.47
N LEU A 94 -4.61 -20.03 9.40
CA LEU A 94 -5.79 -20.78 8.98
C LEU A 94 -6.72 -21.01 10.17
N SER A 95 -8.02 -20.75 9.98
CA SER A 95 -9.00 -20.99 11.04
C SER A 95 -9.13 -22.50 11.29
N PRO A 96 -9.36 -22.93 12.54
CA PRO A 96 -9.68 -24.32 12.80
C PRO A 96 -11.01 -24.71 12.16
N PHE A 97 -10.99 -25.77 11.34
CA PHE A 97 -12.21 -26.49 11.00
C PHE A 97 -12.64 -27.32 12.22
N GLN A 98 -13.60 -26.82 13.00
CA GLN A 98 -14.20 -27.61 14.08
C GLN A 98 -15.23 -28.58 13.50
N ALA A 99 -15.03 -29.89 13.55
CA ALA A 99 -16.14 -30.82 13.35
C ALA A 99 -17.17 -30.60 14.49
N LEU A 100 -18.47 -30.53 14.16
CA LEU A 100 -19.51 -30.49 15.19
C LEU A 100 -19.43 -31.78 16.02
N PRO A 101 -19.61 -31.74 17.36
CA PRO A 101 -19.90 -32.96 18.09
C PRO A 101 -21.15 -33.59 17.45
N GLN A 102 -21.02 -34.83 16.99
CA GLN A 102 -22.17 -35.65 16.64
C GLN A 102 -23.01 -35.77 17.92
N LYS A 103 -24.02 -34.92 18.08
CA LYS A 103 -25.13 -35.24 18.97
C LYS A 103 -25.78 -36.44 18.30
N GLY A 104 -25.61 -37.61 18.92
CA GLY A 104 -26.22 -38.85 18.45
C GLY A 104 -27.68 -38.56 18.15
N SER A 105 -28.07 -38.82 16.90
CA SER A 105 -29.47 -38.90 16.51
C SER A 105 -30.07 -40.05 17.30
N GLY A 106 -30.53 -39.75 18.52
CA GLY A 106 -31.49 -40.59 19.21
C GLY A 106 -32.75 -40.52 18.39
N ALA A 107 -33.03 -41.59 17.66
CA ALA A 107 -34.27 -41.77 16.94
C ALA A 107 -35.43 -41.51 17.92
N VAL A 108 -36.07 -40.34 17.81
CA VAL A 108 -37.36 -40.11 18.43
C VAL A 108 -38.35 -40.89 17.57
N THR A 109 -38.64 -42.12 17.97
CA THR A 109 -39.82 -42.83 17.47
C THR A 109 -41.05 -42.05 17.94
N PRO A 110 -41.88 -41.49 17.04
CA PRO A 110 -43.13 -40.90 17.45
C PRO A 110 -44.05 -42.05 17.85
N ASN A 111 -44.34 -42.15 19.16
CA ASN A 111 -45.44 -42.99 19.62
C ASN A 111 -46.73 -42.48 18.96
N LEU A 112 -47.25 -43.29 18.06
CA LEU A 112 -48.54 -43.13 17.43
C LEU A 112 -49.61 -43.51 18.44
N ASP A 113 -50.23 -42.53 19.08
CA ASP A 113 -51.60 -42.69 19.56
C ASP A 113 -52.33 -41.34 19.61
N GLY A 114 -53.50 -41.29 18.99
CA GLY A 114 -54.61 -40.41 19.35
C GLY A 114 -54.60 -38.95 18.84
N THR A 115 -55.37 -38.71 17.77
CA THR A 115 -56.34 -37.60 17.64
C THR A 115 -55.88 -36.13 17.66
N ALA A 116 -55.75 -35.54 16.44
CA ALA A 116 -56.13 -34.15 16.05
C ALA A 116 -55.29 -33.72 14.82
N CYS A 117 -55.95 -33.50 13.68
CA CYS A 117 -55.33 -33.31 12.36
C CYS A 117 -54.88 -31.87 12.05
N ASP A 118 -54.40 -31.09 13.03
CA ASP A 118 -53.99 -29.69 12.78
C ASP A 118 -52.66 -29.29 13.47
N GLY A 119 -52.11 -30.15 14.34
CA GLY A 119 -50.85 -29.89 15.06
C GLY A 119 -49.64 -30.72 14.60
N LYS A 120 -49.86 -31.82 13.86
CA LYS A 120 -48.79 -32.73 13.40
C LYS A 120 -47.98 -32.13 12.26
N ASP A 121 -48.63 -31.42 11.35
CA ASP A 121 -47.96 -30.79 10.20
C ASP A 121 -47.05 -29.65 10.65
N LYS A 122 -47.42 -28.95 11.73
CA LYS A 122 -46.60 -27.89 12.34
C LYS A 122 -45.35 -28.46 13.03
N ALA A 123 -45.47 -29.53 13.80
CA ALA A 123 -44.32 -30.18 14.44
C ALA A 123 -43.34 -30.77 13.42
N ILE A 124 -43.83 -31.31 12.31
CA ILE A 124 -42.99 -31.78 11.20
C ILE A 124 -42.32 -30.60 10.49
N ALA A 125 -43.04 -29.50 10.26
CA ALA A 125 -42.49 -28.29 9.65
C ALA A 125 -41.37 -27.67 10.51
N ASP A 126 -41.55 -27.59 11.84
CA ASP A 126 -40.56 -27.04 12.77
C ASP A 126 -39.25 -27.86 12.75
N VAL A 127 -39.34 -29.20 12.71
CA VAL A 127 -38.17 -30.11 12.62
C VAL A 127 -37.45 -29.97 11.27
N VAL A 128 -38.20 -29.81 10.18
CA VAL A 128 -37.63 -29.58 8.84
C VAL A 128 -36.94 -28.23 8.78
N GLU A 129 -37.54 -27.18 9.35
CA GLU A 129 -36.96 -25.83 9.40
C GLU A 129 -35.67 -25.80 10.24
N GLU A 130 -35.64 -26.48 11.39
CA GLU A 130 -34.43 -26.63 12.21
C GLU A 130 -33.32 -27.37 11.43
N SER A 131 -33.67 -28.48 10.77
CA SER A 131 -32.73 -29.27 9.96
C SER A 131 -32.17 -28.48 8.77
N LEU A 132 -33.01 -27.69 8.09
CA LEU A 132 -32.58 -26.79 7.01
C LEU A 132 -31.67 -25.69 7.54
N GLY A 133 -31.98 -25.12 8.71
CA GLY A 133 -31.13 -24.13 9.37
C GLY A 133 -29.77 -24.68 9.78
N GLU A 134 -29.70 -25.93 10.24
CA GLU A 134 -28.43 -26.61 10.52
C GLU A 134 -27.62 -26.87 9.24
N LEU A 135 -28.27 -27.35 8.18
CA LEU A 135 -27.63 -27.57 6.89
C LEU A 135 -27.08 -26.26 6.31
N GLU A 136 -27.84 -25.16 6.40
CA GLU A 136 -27.40 -23.84 5.94
C GLU A 136 -26.16 -23.37 6.72
N ARG A 137 -26.14 -23.55 8.05
CA ARG A 137 -24.97 -23.23 8.89
C ARG A 137 -23.77 -24.08 8.50
N LEU A 138 -23.96 -25.37 8.19
CA LEU A 138 -22.89 -26.25 7.71
C LEU A 138 -22.36 -25.81 6.35
N MET A 139 -23.23 -25.49 5.40
CA MET A 139 -22.85 -24.98 4.09
C MET A 139 -22.04 -23.68 4.22
N LYS A 140 -22.52 -22.72 5.03
CA LYS A 140 -21.78 -21.47 5.29
C LYS A 140 -20.38 -21.73 5.86
N ARG A 141 -20.24 -22.69 6.77
CA ARG A 141 -18.93 -23.06 7.36
C ARG A 141 -18.01 -23.75 6.36
N LEU A 142 -18.55 -24.64 5.52
CA LEU A 142 -17.80 -25.30 4.45
C LEU A 142 -17.34 -24.29 3.39
N THR A 143 -18.22 -23.38 2.97
CA THR A 143 -17.87 -22.30 2.02
C THR A 143 -16.76 -21.43 2.57
N ARG A 144 -16.85 -20.98 3.84
CA ARG A 144 -15.76 -20.22 4.48
C ARG A 144 -14.46 -21.02 4.55
N GLY A 145 -14.52 -22.30 4.92
CA GLY A 145 -13.34 -23.18 4.96
C GLY A 145 -12.70 -23.34 3.58
N ARG A 146 -13.51 -23.45 2.53
CA ARG A 146 -13.05 -23.50 1.13
C ARG A 146 -12.37 -22.19 0.73
N GLU A 147 -12.95 -21.04 1.06
CA GLU A 147 -12.38 -19.72 0.78
C GLU A 147 -11.03 -19.51 1.50
N GLU A 148 -10.93 -19.91 2.76
CA GLU A 148 -9.67 -19.83 3.52
C GLU A 148 -8.57 -20.73 2.92
N LEU A 149 -8.90 -21.98 2.58
CA LEU A 149 -7.96 -22.88 1.91
C LEU A 149 -7.56 -22.35 0.53
N SER A 150 -8.50 -21.80 -0.22
CA SER A 150 -8.22 -21.13 -1.49
C SER A 150 -7.25 -19.97 -1.28
N GLY A 151 -7.46 -19.15 -0.25
CA GLY A 151 -6.55 -18.06 0.11
C GLY A 151 -5.16 -18.54 0.51
N PHE A 152 -5.04 -19.67 1.21
CA PHE A 152 -3.75 -20.31 1.49
C PHE A 152 -3.05 -20.78 0.22
N PHE A 153 -3.74 -21.53 -0.65
CA PHE A 153 -3.13 -22.02 -1.89
C PHE A 153 -2.73 -20.87 -2.82
N SER A 154 -3.58 -19.84 -2.97
CA SER A 154 -3.22 -18.64 -3.73
C SER A 154 -1.99 -17.93 -3.18
N ALA A 155 -1.82 -17.89 -1.85
CA ALA A 155 -0.67 -17.26 -1.21
C ALA A 155 0.60 -18.11 -1.24
N MET A 156 0.48 -19.44 -1.16
CA MET A 156 1.62 -20.36 -1.08
C MET A 156 2.05 -20.94 -2.43
N GLN A 157 1.22 -20.82 -3.48
CA GLN A 157 1.54 -21.28 -4.84
C GLN A 157 2.95 -20.86 -5.31
N PRO A 158 3.45 -19.64 -5.04
CA PRO A 158 4.79 -19.25 -5.47
C PRO A 158 5.94 -20.09 -4.90
N PHE A 159 5.71 -20.75 -3.75
CA PHE A 159 6.69 -21.59 -3.08
C PHE A 159 6.55 -23.07 -3.45
N MET A 160 5.48 -23.45 -4.17
CA MET A 160 5.16 -24.83 -4.54
C MET A 160 5.53 -25.12 -5.99
N LYS A 161 5.83 -26.37 -6.36
CA LYS A 161 6.09 -26.82 -7.73
C LYS A 161 4.97 -26.39 -8.67
N GLY A 162 5.35 -25.96 -9.88
CA GLY A 162 4.40 -25.68 -10.96
C GLY A 162 3.82 -26.98 -11.54
N GLN A 163 2.91 -26.86 -12.50
CA GLN A 163 2.42 -28.01 -13.26
C GLN A 163 3.41 -28.45 -14.35
N ASP A 164 4.30 -27.55 -14.79
CA ASP A 164 5.31 -27.84 -15.82
C ASP A 164 6.66 -28.23 -15.20
N ASP A 165 7.33 -29.22 -15.80
CA ASP A 165 8.63 -29.74 -15.31
C ASP A 165 9.75 -28.68 -15.34
N GLY A 166 9.65 -27.70 -16.25
CA GLY A 166 10.59 -26.56 -16.33
C GLY A 166 10.45 -25.53 -15.21
N ASP A 167 9.34 -25.54 -14.46
CA ASP A 167 9.05 -24.57 -13.38
C ASP A 167 9.80 -24.87 -12.07
N VAL A 168 10.45 -26.03 -11.97
CA VAL A 168 11.03 -26.53 -10.71
C VAL A 168 12.54 -26.28 -10.63
N GLU A 169 13.18 -25.85 -11.72
CA GLU A 169 14.64 -25.64 -11.78
C GLU A 169 15.09 -24.53 -10.80
N VAL A 170 15.93 -24.91 -9.84
CA VAL A 170 16.57 -23.98 -8.89
C VAL A 170 17.94 -23.59 -9.43
N LEU A 171 18.06 -22.35 -9.91
CA LEU A 171 19.33 -21.80 -10.37
C LEU A 171 20.14 -21.28 -9.18
N SER A 172 21.45 -21.53 -9.19
CA SER A 172 22.34 -21.13 -8.10
C SER A 172 23.60 -20.42 -8.60
N LEU A 173 24.04 -19.42 -7.83
CA LEU A 173 25.24 -18.63 -8.06
C LEU A 173 26.07 -18.58 -6.77
N GLU A 174 27.39 -18.64 -6.89
CA GLU A 174 28.29 -18.46 -5.75
C GLU A 174 28.85 -17.03 -5.73
N VAL A 175 28.70 -16.35 -4.59
CA VAL A 175 29.14 -14.97 -4.37
C VAL A 175 29.94 -14.89 -3.08
N LEU A 176 31.27 -14.71 -3.20
CA LEU A 176 32.21 -14.74 -2.08
C LEU A 176 32.01 -15.94 -1.12
N GLY A 177 31.89 -17.14 -1.69
CA GLY A 177 31.67 -18.37 -0.91
C GLY A 177 30.24 -18.59 -0.41
N LYS A 178 29.31 -17.67 -0.70
CA LYS A 178 27.89 -17.82 -0.36
C LYS A 178 27.11 -18.27 -1.58
N LYS A 179 26.41 -19.40 -1.46
CA LYS A 179 25.45 -19.86 -2.46
C LYS A 179 24.18 -19.02 -2.37
N VAL A 180 23.77 -18.45 -3.50
CA VAL A 180 22.54 -17.69 -3.66
C VAL A 180 21.71 -18.42 -4.71
N SER A 181 20.49 -18.79 -4.35
CA SER A 181 19.61 -19.58 -5.23
C SER A 181 18.29 -18.89 -5.52
N MET A 182 17.71 -19.16 -6.68
CA MET A 182 16.39 -18.69 -7.11
C MET A 182 15.74 -19.68 -8.09
N LEU A 183 14.42 -19.84 -8.07
CA LEU A 183 13.73 -20.61 -9.11
C LEU A 183 13.80 -19.86 -10.44
N LYS A 184 14.04 -20.63 -11.51
CA LYS A 184 14.08 -20.11 -12.88
C LYS A 184 12.79 -19.39 -13.26
N ARG A 185 11.62 -19.94 -12.90
CA ARG A 185 10.31 -19.29 -13.15
C ARG A 185 10.19 -17.91 -12.48
N THR A 186 10.76 -17.74 -11.28
CA THR A 186 10.72 -16.48 -10.53
C THR A 186 11.52 -15.42 -11.29
N LEU A 187 12.67 -15.81 -11.84
CA LEU A 187 13.49 -14.95 -12.71
C LEU A 187 12.82 -14.65 -14.05
N GLN A 188 12.18 -15.64 -14.68
CA GLN A 188 11.49 -15.47 -15.97
C GLN A 188 10.31 -14.49 -15.88
N ARG A 189 9.65 -14.38 -14.72
CA ARG A 189 8.59 -13.38 -14.48
C ARG A 189 9.11 -11.94 -14.50
N LEU A 190 10.41 -11.73 -14.34
CA LEU A 190 11.04 -10.41 -14.50
C LEU A 190 11.30 -10.06 -15.98
N GLY A 191 11.26 -11.05 -16.87
CA GLY A 191 11.55 -10.94 -18.30
C GLY A 191 12.46 -12.06 -18.80
N SER A 192 12.26 -12.50 -20.04
CA SER A 192 13.05 -13.56 -20.70
C SER A 192 14.53 -13.23 -20.84
N ASP A 193 14.86 -11.94 -20.96
CA ASP A 193 16.23 -11.44 -21.13
C ASP A 193 16.69 -10.62 -19.91
N HIS A 194 16.03 -10.81 -18.76
CA HIS A 194 16.32 -10.03 -17.56
C HIS A 194 17.79 -10.21 -17.12
N PRO A 195 18.51 -9.16 -16.70
CA PRO A 195 19.92 -9.25 -16.32
C PRO A 195 20.19 -10.29 -15.23
N LEU A 196 19.29 -10.44 -14.25
CA LEU A 196 19.41 -11.50 -13.24
C LEU A 196 19.22 -12.91 -13.83
N LEU A 197 18.31 -13.11 -14.78
CA LEU A 197 18.13 -14.42 -15.40
C LEU A 197 19.40 -14.82 -16.17
N THR A 198 19.93 -13.92 -16.99
CA THR A 198 21.17 -14.14 -17.73
C THR A 198 22.39 -14.29 -16.81
N ARG A 199 22.36 -13.72 -15.60
CA ARG A 199 23.39 -13.91 -14.56
C ARG A 199 23.39 -15.32 -13.98
N PHE A 200 22.19 -15.83 -13.65
CA PHE A 200 22.01 -17.12 -13.01
C PHE A 200 22.08 -18.28 -14.00
N SER A 201 21.67 -18.07 -15.24
CA SER A 201 21.62 -19.09 -16.30
C SER A 201 23.00 -19.67 -16.63
N ASN A 202 23.02 -20.97 -16.93
CA ASN A 202 24.17 -21.67 -17.53
C ASN A 202 24.03 -21.85 -19.05
N THR A 203 22.91 -21.42 -19.63
CA THR A 203 22.61 -21.54 -21.06
C THR A 203 22.47 -20.15 -21.68
N PRO A 204 23.00 -19.92 -22.90
CA PRO A 204 22.83 -18.66 -23.61
C PRO A 204 21.35 -18.27 -23.79
N PRO A 205 20.97 -16.97 -23.64
CA PRO A 205 21.84 -15.85 -23.27
C PRO A 205 22.24 -15.92 -21.78
N CYS A 206 23.55 -15.92 -21.51
CA CYS A 206 24.11 -15.93 -20.17
C CYS A 206 25.36 -15.05 -20.11
N TRP A 207 25.72 -14.56 -18.93
CA TRP A 207 26.93 -13.75 -18.76
C TRP A 207 28.20 -14.60 -18.96
N GLY A 208 29.18 -14.07 -19.69
CA GLY A 208 30.44 -14.77 -19.96
C GLY A 208 31.29 -15.04 -18.70
N ASP A 209 31.26 -14.14 -17.71
CA ASP A 209 31.76 -14.37 -16.35
C ASP A 209 30.55 -14.43 -15.40
N ARG A 210 30.42 -15.49 -14.59
CA ARG A 210 29.37 -15.65 -13.56
C ARG A 210 29.78 -15.05 -12.18
N ARG A 211 30.98 -14.52 -12.04
CA ARG A 211 31.45 -13.84 -10.81
C ARG A 211 30.87 -12.44 -10.63
N VAL A 212 30.25 -12.19 -9.48
CA VAL A 212 29.79 -10.86 -9.08
C VAL A 212 30.97 -10.07 -8.50
N ARG A 213 31.61 -9.22 -9.32
CA ARG A 213 32.77 -8.41 -8.91
C ARG A 213 32.49 -6.91 -8.77
N GLN A 214 31.45 -6.44 -9.45
CA GLN A 214 31.13 -5.02 -9.55
C GLN A 214 30.12 -4.56 -8.48
N THR A 215 29.49 -5.50 -7.78
CA THR A 215 28.46 -5.23 -6.78
C THR A 215 28.89 -5.82 -5.44
N PRO A 216 28.81 -5.06 -4.33
CA PRO A 216 29.04 -5.60 -3.00
C PRO A 216 28.14 -6.81 -2.72
N THR A 217 28.66 -7.84 -2.04
CA THR A 217 27.91 -9.08 -1.80
C THR A 217 26.58 -8.84 -1.08
N ARG A 218 26.55 -7.93 -0.10
CA ARG A 218 25.32 -7.54 0.61
C ARG A 218 24.29 -6.95 -0.36
N HIS A 219 24.73 -6.05 -1.25
CA HIS A 219 23.86 -5.43 -2.25
C HIS A 219 23.32 -6.49 -3.20
N PHE A 220 24.18 -7.37 -3.73
CA PHE A 220 23.72 -8.43 -4.63
C PHE A 220 22.70 -9.37 -3.98
N VAL A 221 22.93 -9.80 -2.74
CA VAL A 221 21.98 -10.66 -2.00
C VAL A 221 20.65 -9.94 -1.77
N ASN A 222 20.68 -8.65 -1.44
CA ASN A 222 19.48 -7.82 -1.28
C ASN A 222 18.74 -7.57 -2.61
N THR A 223 19.47 -7.38 -3.70
CA THR A 223 18.92 -7.29 -5.07
C THR A 223 18.20 -8.58 -5.45
N VAL A 224 18.82 -9.74 -5.19
CA VAL A 224 18.24 -11.04 -5.45
C VAL A 224 17.01 -11.28 -4.56
N ASP A 225 17.06 -10.92 -3.28
CA ASP A 225 15.88 -10.97 -2.41
C ASP A 225 14.73 -10.12 -2.96
N PHE A 226 15.02 -8.88 -3.31
CA PHE A 226 14.03 -7.97 -3.87
C PHE A 226 13.43 -8.56 -5.15
N ALA A 227 14.28 -9.13 -6.01
CA ALA A 227 13.88 -9.86 -7.22
C ALA A 227 12.97 -11.06 -6.93
N ARG A 228 13.21 -11.84 -5.86
CA ARG A 228 12.31 -12.94 -5.46
C ARG A 228 10.93 -12.42 -5.09
N ARG A 229 10.88 -11.30 -4.35
CA ARG A 229 9.62 -10.72 -3.87
C ARG A 229 8.80 -10.14 -5.03
N ILE A 230 9.41 -9.36 -5.92
CA ILE A 230 8.75 -8.82 -7.12
C ILE A 230 8.42 -9.91 -8.15
N GLY A 231 9.26 -10.94 -8.28
CA GLY A 231 9.08 -12.09 -9.19
C GLY A 231 7.97 -13.05 -8.75
N GLY A 232 7.22 -12.69 -7.71
CA GLY A 232 5.94 -13.30 -7.39
C GLY A 232 5.94 -14.20 -6.18
N THR A 233 6.90 -14.10 -5.24
CA THR A 233 6.74 -14.73 -3.91
C THR A 233 5.79 -13.96 -3.00
N MET A 234 5.52 -12.70 -3.32
CA MET A 234 4.48 -11.91 -2.67
C MET A 234 3.13 -12.09 -3.38
N PRO A 235 2.00 -11.97 -2.64
CA PRO A 235 0.65 -11.99 -3.22
C PRO A 235 0.51 -11.08 -4.44
N ALA A 236 -0.23 -11.53 -5.45
CA ALA A 236 -0.50 -10.75 -6.65
C ALA A 236 -1.13 -9.39 -6.30
N GLY A 237 -0.65 -8.32 -6.94
CA GLY A 237 -1.09 -6.95 -6.68
C GLY A 237 -0.54 -6.32 -5.39
N GLN A 238 0.23 -7.05 -4.57
CA GLN A 238 0.93 -6.48 -3.43
C GLN A 238 2.16 -5.71 -3.92
N PHE A 239 2.27 -4.44 -3.50
CA PHE A 239 3.50 -3.68 -3.70
C PHE A 239 4.62 -4.27 -2.83
N VAL A 240 5.80 -4.44 -3.44
CA VAL A 240 6.98 -5.00 -2.80
C VAL A 240 7.97 -3.87 -2.58
N ARG A 241 8.35 -3.62 -1.32
CA ARG A 241 9.30 -2.55 -1.00
C ARG A 241 10.74 -3.00 -1.18
N PRO A 242 11.67 -2.11 -1.60
CA PRO A 242 13.08 -2.45 -1.57
C PRO A 242 13.56 -2.72 -0.13
N PRO A 243 14.61 -3.53 0.06
CA PRO A 243 15.23 -3.73 1.37
C PRO A 243 15.65 -2.40 2.01
N ALA A 244 15.53 -2.33 3.34
CA ALA A 244 16.03 -1.18 4.08
C ALA A 244 17.57 -1.13 3.99
N MET A 245 18.09 0.04 3.63
CA MET A 245 19.53 0.30 3.54
C MET A 245 19.89 1.47 4.45
N GLU A 246 21.13 1.50 4.91
CA GLU A 246 21.66 2.69 5.57
C GLU A 246 21.67 3.86 4.59
N GLU A 247 21.46 5.07 5.11
CA GLU A 247 21.31 6.27 4.28
C GLU A 247 22.54 6.51 3.39
N SER A 248 23.74 6.24 3.92
CA SER A 248 25.01 6.31 3.20
C SER A 248 25.16 5.28 2.07
N GLU A 249 24.48 4.13 2.16
CA GLU A 249 24.54 3.06 1.15
C GLU A 249 23.39 3.15 0.14
N CYS A 250 22.32 3.90 0.45
CA CYS A 250 21.10 3.94 -0.34
C CYS A 250 21.34 4.41 -1.79
N GLY A 251 22.23 5.38 -2.00
CA GLY A 251 22.60 5.85 -3.35
C GLY A 251 23.26 4.76 -4.19
N LEU A 252 24.30 4.12 -3.63
CA LEU A 252 25.03 3.04 -4.30
C LEU A 252 24.14 1.83 -4.58
N PHE A 253 23.29 1.46 -3.62
CA PHE A 253 22.39 0.33 -3.81
C PHE A 253 21.34 0.59 -4.90
N LYS A 254 20.91 1.84 -5.11
CA LYS A 254 20.03 2.21 -6.24
C LYS A 254 20.73 1.98 -7.58
N GLU A 255 21.99 2.38 -7.70
CA GLU A 255 22.80 2.17 -8.90
C GLU A 255 23.00 0.68 -9.17
N ASP A 256 23.29 -0.10 -8.12
CA ASP A 256 23.43 -1.56 -8.22
C ASP A 256 22.11 -2.23 -8.64
N LEU A 257 20.95 -1.81 -8.12
CA LEU A 257 19.65 -2.33 -8.59
C LEU A 257 19.46 -2.07 -10.09
N MET A 258 19.77 -0.86 -10.55
CA MET A 258 19.63 -0.48 -11.97
C MET A 258 20.52 -1.31 -12.88
N MET A 259 21.73 -1.66 -12.44
CA MET A 259 22.62 -2.58 -13.15
C MET A 259 21.95 -3.93 -13.46
N TYR A 260 21.05 -4.37 -12.58
CA TYR A 260 20.31 -5.62 -12.72
C TYR A 260 18.91 -5.45 -13.30
N GLY A 261 18.58 -4.28 -13.86
CA GLY A 261 17.27 -4.01 -14.46
C GLY A 261 16.15 -3.77 -13.44
N LEU A 262 16.50 -3.55 -12.17
CA LEU A 262 15.55 -3.25 -11.10
C LEU A 262 15.62 -1.77 -10.73
N SER A 263 14.51 -1.22 -10.23
CA SER A 263 14.46 0.15 -9.70
C SER A 263 14.18 0.14 -8.21
N TYR A 264 14.70 1.12 -7.47
CA TYR A 264 14.31 1.33 -6.08
C TYR A 264 12.86 1.83 -5.95
N SER A 265 12.28 2.30 -7.06
CA SER A 265 10.85 2.59 -7.24
C SER A 265 10.13 1.48 -8.02
N TYR A 266 10.68 0.26 -8.07
CA TYR A 266 10.08 -0.85 -8.80
C TYR A 266 8.79 -1.27 -8.09
N SER A 267 7.68 -0.65 -8.47
CA SER A 267 6.42 -1.37 -8.58
C SER A 267 6.61 -2.40 -9.69
N PRO A 268 6.20 -3.67 -9.52
CA PRO A 268 5.86 -4.46 -10.69
C PRO A 268 4.95 -3.59 -11.59
N PRO A 269 5.14 -3.54 -12.91
CA PRO A 269 4.28 -2.79 -13.83
C PRO A 269 2.85 -3.39 -13.94
N VAL A 270 2.35 -4.01 -12.87
CA VAL A 270 1.09 -4.73 -12.84
C VAL A 270 0.17 -3.94 -11.91
N ASP A 271 -0.68 -3.11 -12.52
CA ASP A 271 -1.83 -2.36 -11.96
C ASP A 271 -1.67 -0.87 -11.62
N LEU A 272 -0.71 -0.13 -12.20
CA LEU A 272 -0.89 1.32 -12.28
C LEU A 272 -1.86 1.64 -13.43
N PRO A 273 -2.90 2.47 -13.20
CA PRO A 273 -3.84 2.85 -14.24
C PRO A 273 -3.13 3.76 -15.24
N ALA A 274 -2.59 3.16 -16.29
CA ALA A 274 -1.91 3.82 -17.39
C ALA A 274 -2.68 3.58 -18.70
N GLY A 275 -2.47 4.45 -19.68
CA GLY A 275 -3.18 4.43 -20.95
C GLY A 275 -3.88 5.75 -21.27
N ASN A 276 -4.39 5.85 -22.50
CA ASN A 276 -5.00 7.09 -23.01
C ASN A 276 -6.34 7.45 -22.36
N GLU A 277 -6.91 6.53 -21.58
CA GLU A 277 -8.16 6.70 -20.85
C GLU A 277 -8.01 7.53 -19.58
N TRP A 278 -6.78 7.74 -19.11
CA TRP A 278 -6.48 8.39 -17.84
C TRP A 278 -5.81 9.76 -18.04
N ILE A 279 -5.99 10.67 -17.08
CA ILE A 279 -5.27 11.94 -17.09
C ILE A 279 -3.79 11.72 -16.79
N ILE A 280 -3.44 10.83 -15.86
CA ILE A 280 -2.06 10.37 -15.64
C ILE A 280 -1.83 9.16 -16.56
N LYS A 281 -1.08 9.35 -17.64
CA LYS A 281 -1.09 8.44 -18.80
C LYS A 281 -0.07 7.32 -18.72
N SER A 282 1.07 7.54 -18.05
CA SER A 282 2.16 6.57 -18.00
C SER A 282 2.48 6.15 -16.57
N ALA A 283 3.10 4.97 -16.43
CA ALA A 283 3.64 4.52 -15.15
C ALA A 283 4.66 5.51 -14.59
N ASP A 284 5.49 6.13 -15.45
CA ASP A 284 6.49 7.12 -15.04
C ASP A 284 5.85 8.39 -14.46
N GLU A 285 4.74 8.85 -15.05
CA GLU A 285 3.98 9.98 -14.49
C GLU A 285 3.39 9.63 -13.14
N TRP A 286 2.85 8.42 -12.98
CA TRP A 286 2.36 7.92 -11.69
C TRP A 286 3.47 7.86 -10.64
N VAL A 287 4.62 7.28 -10.97
CA VAL A 287 5.78 7.21 -10.09
C VAL A 287 6.22 8.62 -9.69
N ALA A 288 6.26 9.56 -10.64
CA ALA A 288 6.60 10.95 -10.34
C ALA A 288 5.61 11.59 -9.35
N VAL A 289 4.29 11.45 -9.57
CA VAL A 289 3.26 11.96 -8.66
C VAL A 289 3.37 11.31 -7.27
N LEU A 290 3.51 9.99 -7.20
CA LEU A 290 3.63 9.26 -5.92
C LEU A 290 4.91 9.64 -5.15
N ASN A 291 6.01 9.90 -5.86
CA ASN A 291 7.24 10.43 -5.25
C ASN A 291 7.03 11.82 -4.65
N MET A 292 6.25 12.70 -5.31
CA MET A 292 5.92 14.04 -4.78
C MET A 292 5.09 13.99 -3.50
N ILE A 293 4.25 12.96 -3.36
CA ILE A 293 3.42 12.70 -2.18
C ILE A 293 4.23 12.07 -1.04
N HIS A 294 5.47 11.62 -1.32
CA HIS A 294 6.27 10.78 -0.43
C HIS A 294 5.59 9.44 -0.10
N THR A 295 4.74 8.96 -1.01
CA THR A 295 4.04 7.68 -0.94
C THR A 295 4.37 6.86 -2.18
N SER A 296 5.66 6.72 -2.50
CA SER A 296 6.18 5.95 -3.65
C SER A 296 5.89 4.44 -3.59
N ILE A 297 5.00 4.03 -2.69
CA ILE A 297 4.77 2.67 -2.18
C ILE A 297 3.25 2.32 -2.19
N CYS A 298 2.38 3.27 -2.59
CA CYS A 298 0.92 3.11 -2.45
C CYS A 298 0.23 2.84 -3.79
N LYS A 299 -0.71 1.88 -3.81
CA LYS A 299 -1.58 1.64 -4.98
C LYS A 299 -2.64 2.75 -5.05
N PRO A 300 -2.64 3.61 -6.09
CA PRO A 300 -3.70 4.59 -6.25
C PRO A 300 -5.02 3.87 -6.59
N SER A 301 -6.10 4.30 -5.94
CA SER A 301 -7.45 3.81 -6.21
C SER A 301 -8.30 4.94 -6.75
N LEU A 302 -8.97 4.72 -7.88
CA LEU A 302 -9.86 5.73 -8.46
C LEU A 302 -11.06 5.91 -7.55
N VAL A 303 -11.32 7.14 -7.15
CA VAL A 303 -12.48 7.50 -6.33
C VAL A 303 -13.56 8.14 -7.16
N PHE A 304 -13.19 9.02 -8.08
CA PHE A 304 -14.13 9.77 -8.91
C PHE A 304 -13.54 9.99 -10.30
N LYS A 305 -14.35 9.84 -11.34
CA LYS A 305 -13.99 10.19 -12.71
C LYS A 305 -15.18 10.81 -13.40
N SER A 306 -15.02 12.03 -13.93
CA SER A 306 -16.14 12.77 -14.49
C SER A 306 -16.79 12.11 -15.71
N SER A 307 -16.05 11.34 -16.52
CA SER A 307 -16.62 10.61 -17.64
C SER A 307 -17.48 9.40 -17.23
N SER A 308 -17.23 8.78 -16.06
CA SER A 308 -18.09 7.71 -15.54
C SER A 308 -19.17 8.23 -14.59
N ASP A 309 -18.87 9.27 -13.82
CA ASP A 309 -19.68 9.74 -12.69
C ASP A 309 -20.43 11.05 -12.99
N GLY A 310 -20.11 11.68 -14.12
CA GLY A 310 -20.57 13.02 -14.48
C GLY A 310 -19.88 14.13 -13.67
N PHE A 311 -20.17 15.38 -14.00
CA PHE A 311 -19.62 16.56 -13.30
C PHE A 311 -20.48 17.05 -12.11
N LYS A 312 -21.54 16.31 -11.73
CA LYS A 312 -22.46 16.77 -10.67
C LYS A 312 -21.76 16.84 -9.32
N TYR A 313 -21.87 17.99 -8.64
CA TYR A 313 -21.22 18.21 -7.34
C TYR A 313 -21.62 17.20 -6.26
N LYS A 314 -22.90 16.83 -6.20
CA LYS A 314 -23.38 15.83 -5.24
C LYS A 314 -22.70 14.46 -5.45
N ALA A 315 -22.59 14.00 -6.71
CA ALA A 315 -21.96 12.72 -7.02
C ALA A 315 -20.48 12.72 -6.65
N PHE A 316 -19.80 13.85 -6.85
CA PHE A 316 -18.43 14.05 -6.38
C PHE A 316 -18.33 13.92 -4.86
N LEU A 317 -19.14 14.67 -4.09
CA LEU A 317 -19.12 14.62 -2.62
C LEU A 317 -19.39 13.22 -2.08
N ASP A 318 -20.39 12.53 -2.63
CA ASP A 318 -20.77 11.18 -2.19
C ASP A 318 -19.59 10.18 -2.30
N LYS A 319 -18.61 10.44 -3.18
CA LYS A 319 -17.44 9.56 -3.37
C LYS A 319 -16.18 10.00 -2.62
N VAL A 320 -15.95 11.31 -2.49
CA VAL A 320 -14.71 11.85 -1.91
C VAL A 320 -14.83 12.19 -0.42
N ALA A 321 -16.05 12.31 0.11
CA ALA A 321 -16.26 12.75 1.48
C ALA A 321 -15.51 11.89 2.50
N GLY A 322 -14.81 12.55 3.43
CA GLY A 322 -14.07 11.92 4.53
C GLY A 322 -12.72 11.28 4.14
N LYS A 323 -12.35 11.24 2.86
CA LYS A 323 -11.07 10.67 2.40
C LYS A 323 -9.94 11.69 2.47
N SER A 324 -8.76 11.25 2.90
CA SER A 324 -7.48 11.99 2.87
C SER A 324 -6.62 11.46 1.72
N GLY A 325 -5.43 12.03 1.49
CA GLY A 325 -4.48 11.51 0.52
C GLY A 325 -5.05 11.50 -0.90
N LEU A 326 -5.57 12.65 -1.36
CA LEU A 326 -6.31 12.77 -2.60
C LEU A 326 -5.51 13.50 -3.70
N PRO A 327 -4.96 12.79 -4.70
CA PRO A 327 -4.54 13.39 -5.94
C PRO A 327 -5.75 13.73 -6.82
N PHE A 328 -5.90 15.01 -7.13
CA PHE A 328 -6.81 15.52 -8.15
C PHE A 328 -6.02 15.67 -9.44
N ALA A 329 -6.48 15.06 -10.52
CA ALA A 329 -5.95 15.26 -11.86
C ALA A 329 -7.04 15.92 -12.74
N ILE A 330 -6.65 16.94 -13.48
CA ILE A 330 -7.53 17.79 -14.28
C ILE A 330 -6.97 17.86 -15.70
N LYS A 331 -7.85 17.71 -16.69
CA LYS A 331 -7.54 17.89 -18.10
C LYS A 331 -8.29 19.09 -18.65
N HIS A 332 -7.56 20.01 -19.29
CA HIS A 332 -8.11 21.12 -20.06
C HIS A 332 -7.47 21.13 -21.44
N HIS A 333 -8.22 20.76 -22.46
CA HIS A 333 -7.70 20.46 -23.80
C HIS A 333 -6.51 19.48 -23.74
N THR A 334 -5.31 19.96 -24.11
CA THR A 334 -4.06 19.20 -24.09
C THR A 334 -3.32 19.30 -22.76
N ARG A 335 -3.65 20.27 -21.90
CA ARG A 335 -2.99 20.51 -20.61
C ARG A 335 -3.51 19.56 -19.54
N ARG A 336 -2.58 19.01 -18.76
CA ARG A 336 -2.83 18.04 -17.69
C ARG A 336 -2.09 18.51 -16.44
N PHE A 337 -2.81 18.69 -15.34
CA PHE A 337 -2.26 19.20 -14.10
C PHE A 337 -3.18 18.80 -12.94
N GLY A 338 -2.84 19.21 -11.72
CA GLY A 338 -3.60 18.79 -10.56
C GLY A 338 -3.13 19.36 -9.24
N CYS A 339 -3.71 18.83 -8.18
CA CYS A 339 -3.30 19.11 -6.81
C CYS A 339 -3.32 17.84 -5.98
N PHE A 340 -2.53 17.81 -4.92
CA PHE A 340 -2.64 16.79 -3.89
C PHE A 340 -3.16 17.42 -2.60
N VAL A 341 -4.08 16.74 -1.92
CA VAL A 341 -4.67 17.18 -0.65
C VAL A 341 -4.51 16.07 0.39
N ASP A 342 -3.69 16.31 1.43
CA ASP A 342 -3.52 15.37 2.55
C ASP A 342 -4.38 15.77 3.76
N GLY A 343 -5.68 15.72 3.57
CA GLY A 343 -6.63 15.81 4.67
C GLY A 343 -8.06 15.49 4.22
N PRO A 344 -8.95 15.16 5.16
CA PRO A 344 -10.29 14.73 4.84
C PRO A 344 -11.12 15.86 4.22
N LEU A 345 -11.70 15.61 3.05
CA LEU A 345 -12.72 16.50 2.49
C LEU A 345 -14.05 16.24 3.18
N THR A 346 -14.34 16.98 4.25
CA THR A 346 -15.55 16.78 5.05
C THR A 346 -16.56 17.88 4.75
N PRO A 347 -17.64 17.61 4.00
CA PRO A 347 -18.70 18.60 3.83
C PRO A 347 -19.38 18.88 5.18
N PRO A 348 -19.96 20.08 5.37
CA PRO A 348 -20.70 20.41 6.59
C PRO A 348 -21.97 19.58 6.72
N GLN A 349 -22.44 19.38 7.95
CA GLN A 349 -23.73 18.71 8.22
C GLN A 349 -24.92 19.50 7.66
N ASP A 350 -24.88 20.83 7.76
CA ASP A 350 -25.88 21.70 7.14
C ASP A 350 -25.55 21.89 5.65
N PRO A 351 -26.43 21.46 4.72
CA PRO A 351 -26.16 21.51 3.29
C PRO A 351 -26.01 22.94 2.75
N THR A 352 -26.42 23.97 3.49
CA THR A 352 -26.31 25.38 3.09
C THR A 352 -25.01 26.06 3.53
N LYS A 353 -24.22 25.39 4.38
CA LYS A 353 -22.99 25.94 4.96
C LYS A 353 -21.75 25.53 4.16
N THR A 354 -20.57 25.91 4.67
CA THR A 354 -19.28 25.37 4.26
C THR A 354 -18.63 24.62 5.43
N SER A 355 -17.64 23.78 5.14
CA SER A 355 -16.81 23.09 6.14
C SER A 355 -16.02 24.05 7.03
N GLY A 356 -15.99 25.34 6.68
CA GLY A 356 -14.97 26.28 7.14
C GLY A 356 -13.60 25.97 6.51
N ILE A 357 -12.63 26.83 6.84
CA ILE A 357 -11.25 26.72 6.36
C ILE A 357 -10.53 25.60 7.11
N CYS A 358 -10.17 24.53 6.42
CA CYS A 358 -9.39 23.42 6.96
C CYS A 358 -7.94 23.50 6.48
N ARG A 359 -6.96 23.53 7.39
CA ARG A 359 -5.53 23.56 7.06
C ARG A 359 -5.01 22.13 6.90
N VAL A 360 -4.53 21.82 5.70
CA VAL A 360 -4.05 20.48 5.31
C VAL A 360 -2.90 20.61 4.32
N PRO A 361 -1.90 19.71 4.29
CA PRO A 361 -0.84 19.76 3.29
C PRO A 361 -1.40 19.74 1.86
N ILE A 362 -1.00 20.73 1.06
CA ILE A 362 -1.42 20.87 -0.34
C ILE A 362 -0.22 21.27 -1.19
N PHE A 363 -0.10 20.66 -2.36
CA PHE A 363 0.77 21.14 -3.44
C PHE A 363 0.08 21.00 -4.79
N PHE A 364 0.51 21.81 -5.77
CA PHE A 364 0.10 21.64 -7.16
C PHE A 364 1.13 20.81 -7.93
N PHE A 365 0.68 20.17 -9.00
CA PHE A 365 1.58 19.51 -9.93
C PHE A 365 1.15 19.72 -11.37
N SER A 366 2.12 19.77 -12.26
CA SER A 366 1.90 19.75 -13.71
C SER A 366 2.37 18.41 -14.26
N LEU A 367 1.65 17.86 -15.23
CA LEU A 367 2.06 16.70 -16.01
C LEU A 367 2.59 17.19 -17.37
N PRO A 368 3.50 16.44 -18.02
CA PRO A 368 3.97 16.80 -19.36
C PRO A 368 2.81 16.70 -20.36
N THR A 369 2.87 17.42 -21.48
CA THR A 369 1.90 17.23 -22.58
C THR A 369 2.51 16.30 -23.62
N ILE A 370 1.82 15.20 -23.96
CA ILE A 370 2.26 14.28 -25.02
C ILE A 370 1.59 14.71 -26.33
N GLY A 371 2.40 15.15 -27.30
CA GLY A 371 1.97 15.50 -28.65
C GLY A 371 2.30 16.96 -29.04
N PRO A 372 2.56 17.24 -30.32
CA PRO A 372 2.73 18.61 -30.80
C PRO A 372 1.40 19.37 -30.82
N PRO A 373 1.39 20.68 -30.45
CA PRO A 373 2.49 21.42 -29.83
C PRO A 373 2.61 21.09 -28.33
N LEU A 374 3.86 21.00 -27.85
CA LEU A 374 4.23 20.89 -26.42
C LEU A 374 3.72 22.14 -25.68
N SER A 375 2.46 22.08 -25.23
CA SER A 375 1.70 23.22 -24.72
C SER A 375 1.45 23.13 -23.22
N GLY A 376 2.19 22.27 -22.50
CA GLY A 376 2.15 22.17 -21.05
C GLY A 376 2.92 23.30 -20.35
N ALA A 377 2.62 23.55 -19.08
CA ALA A 377 3.34 24.55 -18.28
C ALA A 377 4.79 24.15 -17.94
N TYR A 378 5.10 22.85 -18.05
CA TYR A 378 6.40 22.24 -17.82
C TYR A 378 6.63 21.06 -18.76
N GLU A 379 7.89 20.81 -19.13
CA GLU A 379 8.30 19.68 -19.98
C GLU A 379 8.26 18.32 -19.27
N ARG A 380 8.35 18.33 -17.94
CA ARG A 380 8.37 17.15 -17.08
C ARG A 380 7.36 17.30 -15.94
N THR A 381 6.98 16.17 -15.33
CA THR A 381 6.12 16.18 -14.15
C THR A 381 6.78 17.02 -13.06
N THR A 382 6.15 18.12 -12.67
CA THR A 382 6.75 19.14 -11.80
C THR A 382 5.86 19.38 -10.59
N LYS A 383 6.44 19.28 -9.39
CA LYS A 383 5.82 19.66 -8.12
C LYS A 383 5.93 21.17 -7.92
N ILE A 384 4.85 21.79 -7.46
CA ILE A 384 4.76 23.22 -7.20
C ILE A 384 4.34 23.37 -5.74
N GLU A 385 5.30 23.73 -4.91
CA GLU A 385 5.08 23.91 -3.48
C GLU A 385 4.31 25.21 -3.21
N LEU A 386 3.37 25.13 -2.27
CA LEU A 386 2.56 26.26 -1.84
C LEU A 386 3.00 26.70 -0.44
N PRO A 387 2.98 28.00 -0.14
CA PRO A 387 3.34 28.46 1.19
C PRO A 387 2.27 28.00 2.21
N SER A 388 2.67 27.78 3.46
CA SER A 388 1.82 27.11 4.45
C SER A 388 0.50 27.83 4.73
N GLU A 389 0.47 29.16 4.61
CA GLU A 389 -0.75 29.96 4.72
C GLU A 389 -1.76 29.68 3.60
N SER A 390 -1.29 29.25 2.43
CA SER A 390 -2.11 28.86 1.28
C SER A 390 -2.62 27.45 1.36
N GLN A 391 -2.08 26.60 2.23
CA GLN A 391 -2.45 25.18 2.32
C GLN A 391 -3.76 25.00 3.10
N VAL A 392 -4.86 25.47 2.51
CA VAL A 392 -6.21 25.37 3.05
C VAL A 392 -7.19 24.81 2.03
N VAL A 393 -8.19 24.08 2.53
CA VAL A 393 -9.33 23.59 1.76
C VAL A 393 -10.64 24.03 2.40
N GLU A 394 -11.60 24.40 1.58
CA GLU A 394 -12.97 24.69 2.00
C GLU A 394 -13.95 24.02 1.04
N VAL A 395 -14.93 23.31 1.60
CA VAL A 395 -15.92 22.52 0.86
C VAL A 395 -17.32 23.01 1.23
N ALA A 396 -18.15 23.32 0.24
CA ALA A 396 -19.55 23.65 0.48
C ALA A 396 -20.38 22.42 0.87
N GLY A 397 -21.53 22.63 1.50
CA GLY A 397 -22.61 21.64 1.49
C GLY A 397 -23.25 21.57 0.11
N THR A 398 -24.12 20.58 -0.11
CA THR A 398 -24.77 20.33 -1.42
C THR A 398 -25.61 21.50 -1.95
N SER A 399 -25.99 22.46 -1.11
CA SER A 399 -26.70 23.69 -1.45
C SER A 399 -25.97 24.94 -0.94
N GLY A 400 -24.71 24.79 -0.54
CA GLY A 400 -23.86 25.85 -0.02
C GLY A 400 -23.01 26.48 -1.12
N VAL A 401 -22.23 27.48 -0.73
CA VAL A 401 -21.27 28.14 -1.61
C VAL A 401 -20.02 28.55 -0.84
N VAL A 402 -18.86 28.25 -1.40
CA VAL A 402 -17.59 28.78 -0.94
C VAL A 402 -17.44 30.20 -1.49
N LYS A 403 -17.15 31.14 -0.58
CA LYS A 403 -17.06 32.57 -0.88
C LYS A 403 -15.60 33.00 -1.11
N SER A 404 -15.34 34.10 -1.81
CA SER A 404 -14.02 34.74 -1.92
C SER A 404 -13.61 35.38 -0.59
N ASP A 405 -12.37 35.85 -0.51
CA ASP A 405 -11.87 36.68 0.60
C ASP A 405 -12.68 37.97 0.78
N LYS A 406 -13.28 38.49 -0.30
CA LYS A 406 -14.25 39.59 -0.29
C LYS A 406 -15.67 39.17 0.10
N GLY A 407 -15.90 37.88 0.40
CA GLY A 407 -17.21 37.34 0.78
C GLY A 407 -18.15 37.06 -0.40
N GLU A 408 -17.68 37.16 -1.65
CA GLU A 408 -18.50 36.95 -2.84
C GLU A 408 -18.66 35.45 -3.12
N PRO A 409 -19.83 34.95 -3.50
CA PRO A 409 -20.03 33.54 -3.80
C PRO A 409 -19.26 33.14 -5.07
N ARG A 410 -18.38 32.12 -5.01
CA ARG A 410 -17.50 31.76 -6.14
C ARG A 410 -17.58 30.31 -6.61
N GLY A 411 -17.74 29.32 -5.72
CA GLY A 411 -17.71 27.92 -6.17
C GLY A 411 -18.11 26.89 -5.12
N ASN A 412 -17.99 25.62 -5.48
CA ASN A 412 -18.35 24.50 -4.61
C ASN A 412 -17.18 24.04 -3.72
N VAL A 413 -15.96 24.06 -4.26
CA VAL A 413 -14.74 23.67 -3.54
C VAL A 413 -13.64 24.68 -3.84
N ALA A 414 -12.93 25.13 -2.81
CA ALA A 414 -11.72 25.92 -2.95
C ALA A 414 -10.54 25.18 -2.32
N ILE A 415 -9.52 24.92 -3.12
CA ILE A 415 -8.28 24.26 -2.72
C ILE A 415 -7.15 25.27 -2.84
N ALA A 416 -6.28 25.29 -1.84
CA ALA A 416 -5.16 26.22 -1.70
C ALA A 416 -5.51 27.70 -1.45
N ARG A 417 -6.74 28.03 -1.04
CA ARG A 417 -7.31 29.39 -1.04
C ARG A 417 -6.68 30.43 -0.06
N GLY A 418 -5.57 30.13 0.61
CA GLY A 418 -5.05 31.01 1.66
C GLY A 418 -4.02 32.02 1.16
N GLY A 419 -4.25 33.32 1.36
CA GLY A 419 -3.27 34.35 1.00
C GLY A 419 -2.93 34.41 -0.51
N ALA A 420 -1.73 34.89 -0.83
CA ALA A 420 -1.31 35.21 -2.20
C ALA A 420 -0.62 34.04 -2.94
N GLY A 421 -0.72 32.80 -2.46
CA GLY A 421 0.04 31.67 -3.02
C GLY A 421 -0.52 31.12 -4.33
N GLY A 422 -1.83 30.85 -4.35
CA GLY A 422 -2.56 30.33 -5.51
C GLY A 422 -3.91 29.79 -5.10
N VAL A 423 -4.71 29.30 -6.05
CA VAL A 423 -6.00 28.66 -5.76
C VAL A 423 -6.42 27.75 -6.91
N LEU A 424 -7.17 26.72 -6.57
CA LEU A 424 -7.96 25.92 -7.49
C LEU A 424 -9.42 25.90 -6.99
N TRP A 425 -10.32 26.44 -7.80
CA TRP A 425 -11.76 26.39 -7.59
C TRP A 425 -12.38 25.31 -8.47
N LEU A 426 -13.27 24.49 -7.89
CA LEU A 426 -14.12 23.56 -8.62
C LEU A 426 -15.57 24.04 -8.56
N GLY A 427 -16.27 23.99 -9.71
CA GLY A 427 -17.60 24.56 -9.87
C GLY A 427 -17.60 26.09 -9.77
N TYR A 428 -16.59 26.74 -10.34
CA TYR A 428 -16.42 28.19 -10.29
C TYR A 428 -17.46 28.93 -11.14
N GLY A 429 -18.05 29.99 -10.59
CA GLY A 429 -18.84 30.97 -11.32
C GLY A 429 -18.77 32.36 -10.68
N ASP A 430 -18.99 33.40 -11.50
CA ASP A 430 -18.79 34.79 -11.07
C ASP A 430 -19.86 35.29 -10.09
N LEU A 431 -21.05 34.70 -10.11
CA LEU A 431 -22.20 35.04 -9.26
C LEU A 431 -22.67 33.84 -8.42
N GLY A 432 -21.76 32.93 -8.11
CA GLY A 432 -22.04 31.70 -7.37
C GLY A 432 -21.56 30.45 -8.09
N PRO A 433 -21.78 29.26 -7.49
CA PRO A 433 -21.28 28.02 -8.04
C PRO A 433 -21.87 27.77 -9.44
N ALA A 434 -21.04 27.24 -10.33
CA ALA A 434 -21.51 26.78 -11.63
C ALA A 434 -22.53 25.64 -11.48
N ALA A 435 -23.23 25.33 -12.58
CA ALA A 435 -24.19 24.22 -12.61
C ALA A 435 -23.55 22.86 -12.30
N ASP A 436 -22.25 22.71 -12.55
CA ASP A 436 -21.47 21.50 -12.30
C ASP A 436 -19.99 21.81 -12.05
N LEU A 437 -19.19 20.77 -11.79
CA LEU A 437 -17.76 20.89 -11.49
C LEU A 437 -16.87 21.10 -12.71
N SER A 438 -17.40 21.11 -13.93
CA SER A 438 -16.57 21.26 -15.14
C SER A 438 -15.94 22.66 -15.20
N ARG A 439 -16.62 23.69 -14.69
CA ARG A 439 -16.08 25.05 -14.62
C ARG A 439 -15.12 25.18 -13.44
N CYS A 440 -13.89 25.53 -13.75
CA CYS A 440 -12.81 25.67 -12.78
C CYS A 440 -12.15 27.05 -12.91
N GLN A 441 -11.46 27.47 -11.85
CA GLN A 441 -10.54 28.60 -11.90
C GLN A 441 -9.23 28.17 -11.23
N GLN A 442 -8.08 28.43 -11.86
CA GLN A 442 -6.79 28.08 -11.29
C GLN A 442 -5.76 29.18 -11.56
N TRP A 443 -5.03 29.58 -10.51
CA TRP A 443 -3.88 30.46 -10.63
C TRP A 443 -2.90 30.28 -9.47
N MET A 444 -1.70 30.82 -9.60
CA MET A 444 -0.68 30.88 -8.54
C MET A 444 0.25 32.08 -8.71
N ALA A 445 0.73 32.65 -7.62
CA ALA A 445 1.67 33.77 -7.72
C ALA A 445 3.01 33.34 -8.33
N LYS A 446 3.54 34.19 -9.22
CA LYS A 446 4.80 33.96 -9.94
C LYS A 446 5.98 33.58 -9.06
N LYS A 447 6.07 34.13 -7.85
CA LYS A 447 7.14 33.81 -6.88
C LYS A 447 7.14 32.35 -6.41
N HIS A 448 6.04 31.61 -6.59
CA HIS A 448 5.92 30.20 -6.22
C HIS A 448 6.07 29.25 -7.40
N LEU A 449 6.28 29.76 -8.62
CA LEU A 449 6.51 28.95 -9.79
C LEU A 449 7.95 28.42 -9.80
N PRO A 450 8.16 27.08 -9.86
CA PRO A 450 9.46 26.52 -10.12
C PRO A 450 10.10 27.02 -11.42
N ALA A 451 11.43 26.99 -11.46
CA ALA A 451 12.19 27.27 -12.68
C ALA A 451 11.76 26.36 -13.84
N GLY A 452 11.81 26.90 -15.05
CA GLY A 452 11.36 26.21 -16.27
C GLY A 452 9.85 26.30 -16.54
N TYR A 453 9.13 27.16 -15.82
CA TYR A 453 7.74 27.46 -16.12
C TYR A 453 7.60 28.17 -17.47
N THR A 454 6.79 27.59 -18.35
CA THR A 454 6.48 28.13 -19.69
C THR A 454 4.98 28.37 -19.90
N GLY A 455 4.18 28.23 -18.84
CA GLY A 455 2.73 28.45 -18.88
C GLY A 455 2.35 29.93 -19.05
N GLY A 456 1.04 30.17 -19.14
CA GLY A 456 0.51 31.52 -19.30
C GLY A 456 0.62 32.34 -18.02
N TYR A 457 0.49 33.66 -18.14
CA TYR A 457 0.31 34.56 -17.00
C TYR A 457 -1.01 35.32 -17.15
N THR A 458 -1.65 35.58 -16.02
CA THR A 458 -2.72 36.59 -15.94
C THR A 458 -2.10 37.99 -15.95
N GLY A 459 -2.93 39.02 -16.14
CA GLY A 459 -2.49 40.42 -16.08
C GLY A 459 -1.94 40.86 -14.71
N GLU A 460 -2.09 40.04 -13.66
CA GLU A 460 -1.67 40.32 -12.29
C GLU A 460 -0.41 39.49 -11.89
N ASP A 461 0.40 39.07 -12.86
CA ASP A 461 1.61 38.24 -12.60
C ASP A 461 1.30 36.90 -11.90
N HIS A 462 0.11 36.33 -12.12
CA HIS A 462 -0.21 34.98 -11.67
C HIS A 462 -0.03 33.96 -12.80
N GLY A 463 0.72 32.89 -12.55
CA GLY A 463 0.82 31.75 -13.46
C GLY A 463 -0.45 30.89 -13.46
N ILE A 464 -0.74 30.29 -14.62
CA ILE A 464 -1.86 29.37 -14.86
C ILE A 464 -1.35 28.05 -15.47
N LEU A 465 -1.78 26.93 -14.90
CA LEU A 465 -1.50 25.58 -15.42
C LEU A 465 -2.48 25.18 -16.52
N ALA A 466 -3.70 25.74 -16.47
CA ALA A 466 -4.64 25.70 -17.60
C ALA A 466 -4.23 26.69 -18.69
N GLU A 467 -4.99 26.74 -19.79
CA GLU A 467 -4.77 27.70 -20.87
C GLU A 467 -5.29 29.10 -20.50
N TYR A 468 -6.36 29.15 -19.70
CA TYR A 468 -7.00 30.36 -19.21
C TYR A 468 -7.20 30.28 -17.70
N LEU A 469 -7.29 31.45 -17.06
CA LEU A 469 -7.58 31.57 -15.62
C LEU A 469 -8.86 30.82 -15.23
N ASN A 470 -9.94 31.09 -15.97
CA ASN A 470 -11.23 30.41 -15.88
C ASN A 470 -11.32 29.44 -17.05
N PHE A 471 -11.62 28.18 -16.79
CA PHE A 471 -11.61 27.16 -17.82
C PHE A 471 -12.66 26.08 -17.57
N THR A 472 -13.02 25.33 -18.61
CA THR A 472 -13.94 24.19 -18.52
C THR A 472 -13.15 22.91 -18.71
N CYS A 473 -12.90 22.15 -17.63
CA CYS A 473 -12.15 20.91 -17.74
C CYS A 473 -12.96 19.87 -18.54
N SER A 474 -12.24 19.08 -19.35
CA SER A 474 -12.82 17.98 -20.14
C SER A 474 -12.83 16.66 -19.37
N GLU A 475 -11.99 16.54 -18.35
CA GLU A 475 -11.97 15.40 -17.44
C GLU A 475 -11.44 15.85 -16.06
N LEU A 476 -12.07 15.33 -15.02
CA LEU A 476 -11.65 15.44 -13.62
C LEU A 476 -11.57 14.03 -13.03
N GLU A 477 -10.40 13.67 -12.52
CA GLU A 477 -10.16 12.44 -11.79
C GLU A 477 -9.74 12.76 -10.35
N VAL A 478 -10.29 12.02 -9.40
CA VAL A 478 -9.82 12.01 -8.02
C VAL A 478 -9.41 10.60 -7.66
N TRP A 479 -8.18 10.49 -7.18
CA TRP A 479 -7.59 9.25 -6.73
C TRP A 479 -7.47 9.28 -5.20
N HIS A 480 -7.34 8.10 -4.61
CA HIS A 480 -6.99 7.93 -3.21
C HIS A 480 -5.73 7.11 -3.11
N VAL A 481 -4.75 7.65 -2.39
CA VAL A 481 -3.51 6.97 -2.00
C VAL A 481 -3.48 6.87 -0.48
N GLU A 482 -3.18 5.68 0.04
CA GLU A 482 -3.05 5.51 1.49
C GLU A 482 -1.83 6.29 1.98
N THR A 483 -2.04 7.47 2.56
CA THR A 483 -0.97 8.16 3.27
C THR A 483 -0.77 7.43 4.59
N GLY A 484 0.32 6.66 4.70
CA GLY A 484 0.65 5.94 5.93
C GLY A 484 0.53 6.91 7.10
N SER A 485 -0.39 6.63 8.02
CA SER A 485 -0.75 7.55 9.08
C SER A 485 0.51 7.98 9.83
N ARG A 486 1.00 9.20 9.61
CA ARG A 486 1.91 9.83 10.55
C ARG A 486 1.08 9.95 11.82
N GLY A 487 1.39 9.10 12.81
CA GLY A 487 0.64 9.01 14.05
C GLY A 487 0.41 10.42 14.60
N CYS A 488 -0.82 10.91 14.43
CA CYS A 488 -1.27 12.09 15.12
C CYS A 488 -1.24 11.71 16.60
N ARG A 489 -0.20 12.16 17.30
CA ARG A 489 -0.25 12.30 18.76
C ARG A 489 -1.37 13.29 19.05
N SER A 490 -2.59 12.80 19.14
CA SER A 490 -3.64 13.49 19.86
C SER A 490 -3.16 13.61 21.30
N LYS A 491 -2.61 14.79 21.64
CA LYS A 491 -2.63 15.28 23.02
C LYS A 491 -4.11 15.52 23.36
N ALA A 492 -4.82 14.45 23.68
CA ALA A 492 -6.05 14.54 24.45
C ALA A 492 -5.62 14.91 25.87
N ALA A 493 -5.58 16.22 26.14
CA ALA A 493 -5.63 16.72 27.51
C ALA A 493 -7.04 16.41 28.04
N ALA A 494 -7.21 15.22 28.60
CA ALA A 494 -8.34 14.94 29.46
C ALA A 494 -8.11 15.67 30.79
N ALA A 495 -8.72 16.85 30.90
CA ALA A 495 -8.93 17.49 32.19
C ALA A 495 -9.88 16.60 33.00
N HIS A 496 -9.37 15.98 34.06
CA HIS A 496 -10.18 15.46 35.16
C HIS A 496 -9.81 16.19 36.46
N PRO A 497 -10.78 16.37 37.38
CA PRO A 497 -10.73 17.41 38.39
C PRO A 497 -9.76 17.06 39.52
N ALA A 498 -9.06 18.08 39.98
CA ALA A 498 -8.18 18.02 41.14
C ALA A 498 -9.00 17.68 42.40
N VAL A 499 -8.75 16.49 42.96
CA VAL A 499 -9.01 16.17 44.37
C VAL A 499 -7.67 16.25 45.10
N GLY A 500 -7.71 16.87 46.27
CA GLY A 500 -6.57 17.51 46.90
C GLY A 500 -5.49 16.58 47.45
N GLY A 501 -4.30 17.16 47.56
CA GLY A 501 -3.16 16.56 48.23
C GLY A 501 -2.01 17.56 48.28
N ARG A 502 -1.90 18.30 49.38
CA ARG A 502 -0.68 19.08 49.68
C ARG A 502 0.52 18.12 49.73
N PRO A 503 1.71 18.60 49.35
CA PRO A 503 2.78 18.51 50.35
C PRO A 503 3.62 19.78 50.50
N ARG A 504 4.23 19.83 51.68
CA ARG A 504 5.03 20.88 52.29
C ARG A 504 6.38 21.08 51.59
N LYS A 505 6.82 22.35 51.63
CA LYS A 505 8.16 22.90 51.89
C LYS A 505 9.36 22.12 51.29
N ARG A 506 10.06 22.73 50.31
CA ARG A 506 11.26 23.58 50.48
C ARG A 506 12.43 22.77 51.05
N TRP A 507 13.50 22.61 50.28
CA TRP A 507 14.90 22.80 50.68
C TRP A 507 15.71 23.12 49.42
N SER A 508 16.39 24.26 49.49
CA SER A 508 17.43 24.71 48.58
C SER A 508 18.74 24.30 49.24
N PHE A 509 19.70 23.78 48.48
CA PHE A 509 21.11 24.01 48.77
C PHE A 509 21.94 24.08 47.49
N MET A 510 22.81 25.07 47.51
CA MET A 510 23.72 25.56 46.47
C MET A 510 24.96 24.67 46.31
N SER A 511 25.47 24.65 45.07
CA SER A 511 26.88 24.65 44.61
C SER A 511 27.98 24.00 45.45
N CYS A 512 28.85 23.22 44.78
CA CYS A 512 30.29 23.50 44.70
C CYS A 512 31.00 22.58 43.69
N LEU A 513 31.65 23.18 42.68
CA LEU A 513 32.82 22.65 41.98
C LEU A 513 34.04 22.67 42.91
N PRO A 514 35.10 21.90 42.62
CA PRO A 514 36.26 22.55 42.00
C PRO A 514 36.99 21.73 40.92
N LEU A 515 37.73 22.50 40.12
CA LEU A 515 38.69 22.15 39.08
C LEU A 515 40.11 21.83 39.63
N ARG A 516 40.94 21.27 38.72
CA ARG A 516 42.41 21.04 38.74
C ARG A 516 42.87 19.79 39.48
N GLY A 517 43.86 19.02 39.02
CA GLY A 517 44.84 19.07 37.91
C GLY A 517 45.80 17.89 38.21
N GLY A 518 46.28 17.08 37.28
CA GLY A 518 47.31 17.40 36.29
C GLY A 518 48.41 16.33 36.35
N LYS A 519 48.76 15.76 35.20
CA LYS A 519 50.12 15.58 34.69
C LYS A 519 50.03 15.21 33.22
#